data_AF-A0A7G8W0P0-F1
#
_entry.id   AF-A0A7G8W0P0-F1
#
_cell.length_a   1.000
_cell.length_b   1.000
_cell.length_c   1.000
_cell.angle_alpha   90.00
_cell.angle_beta   90.00
_cell.angle_gamma   90.00
#
_symmetry.space_group_name_H-M   'P 1'
#
loop_
_entity.id
_entity.type
_entity.pdbx_description
1 polymer ?
#
loop_
_entity_poly.entity_id
_entity_poly.type
_entity_poly.pdbx_seq_one_letter_code
_entity_poly.pdbx_strand_id
1 'polypeptide(L)'
;MALMITDECINCDVCEPECPNDAIYMGVEIYEIDPNKCTECVGHFDEPQCVQICPVACIPTHPGHVETRETLWMKFERLTADKATVGATASPGP
;
A
#
# COMPACT_ATOMS: atom_id res chain seq x y z
N MET A 1 -8.01 4.26 6.74
CA MET A 1 -7.34 5.47 6.29
C MET A 1 -6.29 5.04 5.27
N ALA A 2 -5.78 5.94 4.45
CA ALA A 2 -4.53 5.69 3.75
C ALA A 2 -3.37 6.18 4.59
N LEU A 3 -2.18 5.62 4.34
CA LEU A 3 -0.93 6.21 4.81
C LEU A 3 -0.37 7.14 3.75
N MET A 4 0.58 8.00 4.13
CA MET A 4 1.38 8.80 3.21
C MET A 4 2.84 8.73 3.60
N ILE A 5 3.73 9.02 2.65
CA ILE A 5 5.17 9.17 2.91
C ILE A 5 5.48 10.66 2.91
N THR A 6 6.23 11.13 3.91
CA THR A 6 6.65 12.53 4.03
C THR A 6 7.97 12.81 3.29
N ASP A 7 8.33 14.08 3.24
CA ASP A 7 9.60 14.59 2.70
C ASP A 7 10.84 14.14 3.49
N GLU A 8 10.66 13.49 4.64
CA GLU A 8 11.73 12.85 5.41
C GLU A 8 12.17 11.49 4.80
N CYS A 9 11.52 11.04 3.73
CA CYS A 9 11.91 9.84 3.01
C CYS A 9 13.35 9.91 2.48
N ILE A 10 14.12 8.85 2.72
CA ILE A 10 15.52 8.74 2.29
C ILE A 10 15.74 7.86 1.06
N ASN A 11 14.67 7.47 0.35
CA ASN A 11 14.74 6.62 -0.85
C ASN A 11 15.56 5.33 -0.65
N CYS A 12 15.24 4.57 0.41
CA CYS A 12 15.96 3.35 0.78
C CYS A 12 15.38 2.05 0.19
N ASP A 13 14.32 2.13 -0.62
CA ASP A 13 13.69 1.03 -1.37
C ASP A 13 13.04 -0.10 -0.56
N VAL A 14 13.17 -0.11 0.77
CA VAL A 14 12.70 -1.25 1.59
C VAL A 14 11.19 -1.34 1.76
N CYS A 15 10.43 -0.27 1.50
CA CYS A 15 8.99 -0.25 1.79
C CYS A 15 8.11 -0.67 0.59
N GLU A 16 8.57 -0.46 -0.64
CA GLU A 16 7.86 -0.85 -1.87
C GLU A 16 7.54 -2.35 -1.93
N PRO A 17 8.52 -3.28 -1.79
CA PRO A 17 8.25 -4.71 -1.91
C PRO A 17 7.37 -5.28 -0.79
N GLU A 18 7.27 -4.57 0.34
CA GLU A 18 6.50 -5.01 1.50
C GLU A 18 5.00 -4.65 1.38
N CYS A 19 4.61 -3.85 0.40
CA CYS A 19 3.22 -3.46 0.22
C CYS A 19 2.43 -4.57 -0.50
N PRO A 20 1.46 -5.26 0.14
CA PRO A 20 0.73 -6.36 -0.50
C PRO A 20 -0.17 -5.92 -1.67
N ASN A 21 -0.46 -4.62 -1.75
CA ASN A 21 -1.36 -4.03 -2.73
C ASN A 21 -0.65 -3.25 -3.85
N ASP A 22 0.69 -3.26 -3.89
CA ASP A 22 1.48 -2.43 -4.81
C ASP A 22 1.03 -0.96 -4.77
N ALA A 23 0.79 -0.46 -3.55
CA ALA A 23 0.34 0.92 -3.33
C ALA A 23 1.53 1.90 -3.24
N ILE A 24 2.73 1.39 -2.95
CA ILE A 24 3.95 2.20 -2.81
C ILE A 24 4.69 2.17 -4.15
N TYR A 25 5.20 3.32 -4.59
CA TYR A 25 5.99 3.45 -5.82
C TYR A 25 6.99 4.60 -5.69
N MET A 26 8.07 4.57 -6.49
CA MET A 26 9.02 5.68 -6.57
C MET A 26 8.37 6.86 -7.31
N GLY A 27 8.15 7.97 -6.59
CA GLY A 27 7.67 9.23 -7.14
C GLY A 27 8.80 10.05 -7.77
N VAL A 28 8.55 11.35 -7.96
CA VAL A 28 9.54 12.24 -8.59
C VAL A 28 10.74 12.51 -7.67
N GLU A 29 10.50 12.68 -6.38
CA GLU A 29 11.53 13.04 -5.39
C GLU A 29 11.67 12.02 -4.26
N ILE A 30 10.53 11.45 -3.85
CA ILE A 30 10.41 10.49 -2.75
C ILE A 30 9.51 9.33 -3.17
N TYR A 31 9.50 8.26 -2.38
CA TYR A 31 8.45 7.26 -2.48
C TYR A 31 7.07 7.88 -2.17
N GLU A 32 6.05 7.43 -2.87
CA GLU A 32 4.67 7.88 -2.73
C GLU A 32 3.73 6.69 -2.48
N ILE A 33 2.56 6.96 -1.89
CA ILE A 33 1.51 5.96 -1.63
C ILE A 33 0.26 6.33 -2.42
N ASP A 34 -0.24 5.42 -3.26
CA ASP A 34 -1.57 5.52 -3.86
C ASP A 34 -2.64 5.23 -2.80
N PRO A 35 -3.41 6.25 -2.36
CA PRO A 35 -4.42 6.07 -1.32
C PRO A 35 -5.58 5.16 -1.76
N ASN A 36 -5.78 4.95 -3.07
CA ASN A 36 -6.83 4.07 -3.58
C ASN A 36 -6.46 2.59 -3.44
N LYS A 37 -5.18 2.28 -3.24
CA LYS A 37 -4.64 0.93 -3.03
C LYS A 37 -4.20 0.66 -1.60
N CYS A 38 -3.90 1.70 -0.82
CA CYS A 38 -3.52 1.56 0.58
C CYS A 38 -4.70 1.08 1.43
N THR A 39 -4.56 -0.08 2.08
CA THR A 39 -5.55 -0.64 3.02
C THR A 39 -5.09 -0.58 4.48
N GLU A 40 -4.01 0.15 4.80
CA GLU A 40 -3.29 0.01 6.08
C GLU A 40 -2.93 -1.46 6.40
N CYS A 41 -2.72 -2.28 5.37
CA CYS A 41 -2.55 -3.73 5.48
C CYS A 41 -3.76 -4.51 6.05
N VAL A 42 -4.90 -3.87 6.30
CA VAL A 42 -6.14 -4.56 6.66
C VAL A 42 -6.46 -5.62 5.59
N GLY A 43 -6.75 -6.84 6.05
CA GLY A 43 -6.98 -8.02 5.20
C GLY A 43 -5.73 -8.87 4.96
N HIS A 44 -4.53 -8.34 5.21
CA HIS A 44 -3.27 -9.05 5.03
C HIS A 44 -2.50 -9.23 6.35
N PHE A 45 -2.38 -8.16 7.15
CA PHE A 45 -1.61 -8.12 8.39
C PHE A 45 -2.33 -7.28 9.45
N ASP A 46 -1.93 -7.44 10.72
CA ASP A 46 -2.47 -6.66 11.83
C ASP A 46 -1.91 -5.23 11.88
N GLU A 47 -0.69 -5.03 11.38
CA GLU A 47 0.01 -3.75 11.37
C GLU A 47 0.52 -3.39 9.95
N PRO A 48 0.66 -2.09 9.61
CA PRO A 48 1.19 -1.68 8.32
C PRO A 48 2.68 -2.06 8.16
N GLN A 49 2.99 -2.95 7.22
CA GLN A 49 4.34 -3.46 7.02
C GLN A 49 5.35 -2.36 6.63
N CYS A 50 4.92 -1.42 5.80
CA CYS A 50 5.75 -0.28 5.40
C CYS A 50 6.20 0.59 6.58
N VAL A 51 5.35 0.75 7.60
CA VAL A 51 5.69 1.50 8.82
C VAL A 51 6.72 0.75 9.66
N GLN A 52 6.59 -0.58 9.76
CA GLN A 52 7.51 -1.42 10.55
C GLN A 52 8.93 -1.46 9.96
N ILE A 53 9.05 -1.38 8.63
CA ILE A 53 10.35 -1.47 7.95
C ILE A 53 11.00 -0.10 7.69
N CYS A 54 10.26 1.00 7.80
CA CYS A 54 10.77 2.34 7.50
C CYS A 54 11.86 2.77 8.51
N PRO A 55 13.12 2.97 8.09
CA PRO A 55 14.22 3.25 9.02
C PRO A 55 14.18 4.66 9.63
N VAL A 56 13.38 5.56 9.06
CA VAL A 56 13.25 6.96 9.48
C VAL A 56 11.83 7.31 9.95
N ALA A 57 10.94 6.32 10.08
CA ALA A 57 9.57 6.49 10.56
C ALA A 57 8.75 7.60 9.85
N CYS A 58 8.97 7.80 8.56
CA CYS A 58 8.38 8.89 7.76
C CYS A 58 7.02 8.54 7.11
N ILE A 59 6.25 7.63 7.70
CA ILE A 59 4.99 7.10 7.12
C ILE A 59 3.80 7.29 8.08
N PRO A 60 3.28 8.52 8.25
CA PRO A 60 2.10 8.80 9.07
C PRO A 60 0.78 8.46 8.36
N THR A 61 -0.33 8.60 9.09
CA THR A 61 -1.68 8.56 8.50
C THR A 61 -1.90 9.75 7.57
N HIS A 62 -2.55 9.51 6.43
CA HIS A 62 -2.85 10.55 5.46
C HIS A 62 -4.10 11.36 5.91
N PRO A 63 -3.99 12.67 6.22
CA PRO A 63 -5.10 13.45 6.76
C PRO A 63 -6.24 13.65 5.75
N GLY A 64 -5.94 13.70 4.46
CA GLY A 64 -6.94 13.74 3.37
C GLY A 64 -7.66 12.42 3.05
N HIS A 65 -7.24 11.29 3.63
CA HIS A 65 -7.80 9.97 3.32
C HIS A 65 -8.09 9.19 4.60
N VAL A 66 -8.97 9.75 5.44
CA VAL A 66 -9.45 9.07 6.65
C VAL A 66 -10.54 8.06 6.28
N GLU A 67 -10.36 6.80 6.65
CA GLU A 67 -11.29 5.70 6.35
C GLU A 67 -11.40 4.77 7.56
N THR A 68 -12.55 4.15 7.77
CA THR A 68 -12.74 3.18 8.86
C THR A 68 -12.17 1.81 8.51
N ARG A 69 -12.07 0.90 9.49
CA ARG A 69 -11.63 -0.47 9.27
C ARG A 69 -12.54 -1.21 8.28
N GLU A 70 -13.84 -0.97 8.33
CA GLU A 70 -14.81 -1.55 7.39
C GLU A 70 -14.57 -1.04 5.96
N THR A 71 -14.31 0.26 5.79
CA THR A 71 -13.98 0.84 4.47
C THR A 71 -12.70 0.24 3.91
N LEU A 72 -11.67 0.05 4.74
CA LEU A 72 -10.42 -0.59 4.34
C LEU A 72 -10.61 -2.06 3.96
N TRP A 73 -11.47 -2.77 4.68
CA TRP A 73 -11.81 -4.15 4.35
C TRP A 73 -12.49 -4.27 2.99
N MET A 74 -13.49 -3.43 2.69
CA MET A 74 -14.13 -3.40 1.37
C MET A 74 -13.13 -3.07 0.25
N LYS A 75 -12.17 -2.17 0.51
CA LYS A 75 -11.09 -1.87 -0.43
C LYS A 75 -10.21 -3.09 -0.68
N PHE A 76 -9.82 -3.82 0.37
CA PHE A 76 -9.07 -5.07 0.27
C PHE A 76 -9.79 -6.12 -0.58
N GLU A 77 -11.09 -6.35 -0.33
CA GLU A 77 -11.88 -7.32 -1.11
C GLU A 77 -11.90 -6.96 -2.60
N ARG A 78 -12.05 -5.67 -2.93
CA ARG A 78 -11.99 -5.19 -4.31
C ARG A 78 -10.61 -5.45 -4.95
N LEU A 79 -9.53 -5.05 -4.28
CA LEU A 79 -8.17 -5.17 -4.83
C LEU A 79 -7.74 -6.62 -5.01
N THR A 80 -8.13 -7.51 -4.10
CA THR A 80 -7.84 -8.94 -4.20
C THR A 80 -8.65 -9.62 -5.29
N ALA A 81 -9.92 -9.25 -5.46
CA ALA A 81 -10.71 -9.69 -6.60
C ALA A 81 -10.09 -9.25 -7.93
N ASP A 82 -9.65 -7.98 -8.03
CA ASP A 82 -8.98 -7.44 -9.21
C ASP A 82 -7.68 -8.21 -9.50
N LYS A 83 -6.80 -8.41 -8.51
CA LYS A 83 -5.57 -9.21 -8.67
C LYS A 83 -5.85 -10.65 -9.10
N ALA A 84 -6.90 -11.29 -8.57
CA ALA A 84 -7.30 -12.63 -8.98
C ALA A 84 -7.74 -12.68 -10.45
N THR A 85 -8.47 -11.66 -10.94
CA THR A 85 -8.86 -11.57 -12.34
C THR A 85 -7.66 -11.32 -13.27
N VAL A 86 -6.72 -10.45 -12.88
CA VAL A 86 -5.49 -10.20 -13.66
C VAL A 86 -4.64 -11.46 -13.74
N GLY A 87 -4.44 -12.17 -12.62
CA GLY A 87 -3.73 -13.45 -12.58
C GLY A 87 -4.38 -14.54 -13.42
N ALA A 88 -5.71 -14.55 -13.55
CA ALA A 88 -6.43 -15.48 -14.41
C ALA A 88 -6.28 -15.16 -15.92
N THR A 89 -6.11 -13.89 -16.28
CA THR A 89 -5.95 -13.45 -17.69
C THR A 89 -4.51 -13.51 -18.20
N ALA A 90 -3.52 -13.53 -17.31
CA ALA A 90 -2.10 -13.56 -17.65
C ALA A 90 -1.58 -14.95 -18.07
N SER A 91 -2.47 -15.91 -18.36
CA SER A 91 -2.07 -17.24 -18.83
C SER A 91 -2.72 -17.60 -20.17
N PRO A 92 -1.95 -17.48 -21.26
CA PRO A 92 -1.99 -18.47 -22.32
C PRO A 92 -0.58 -19.07 -22.53
N GLY A 93 -0.23 -20.06 -21.70
CA GLY A 93 0.72 -21.16 -21.96
C GLY A 93 2.20 -20.82 -22.24
N PRO A 94 3.05 -21.85 -22.48
CA PRO A 94 2.83 -23.30 -22.34
C PRO A 94 3.11 -23.85 -20.93
#